data_AF-A0A376FEC7-F1
#
_entry.id   AF-A0A376FEC7-F1
#
_cell.length_a   1.000
_cell.length_b   1.000
_cell.length_c   1.000
_cell.angle_alpha   90.00
_cell.angle_beta   90.00
_cell.angle_gamma   90.00
#
_symmetry.space_group_name_H-M   'P 1'
#
loop_
_entity.id
_entity.type
_entity.pdbx_description
1 polymer ?
#
loop_
_entity_poly.entity_id
_entity_poly.type
_entity_poly.pdbx_seq_one_letter_code
_entity_poly.pdbx_strand_id
1 'polypeptide(L)'
;MFDGVHENASGEGEHVLRLITLRSHDQYNTTIYALDDRYRDVLFMNEDDMAQSGLEHGDRVDIETALPRQRSASERHHRGGV
;
A
#
# COMPACT_ATOMS: atom_id res chain seq x y z
N MET A 1 12.28 6.14 24.00
CA MET A 1 12.36 6.06 22.52
C MET A 1 13.81 6.26 22.14
N PHE A 2 14.36 5.44 21.23
CA PHE A 2 15.75 5.54 20.79
C PHE A 2 15.86 6.57 19.66
N ASP A 3 16.86 7.45 19.73
CA ASP A 3 17.14 8.41 18.66
C ASP A 3 17.66 7.69 17.41
N GLY A 4 17.18 8.09 16.23
CA GLY A 4 17.56 7.51 14.93
C GLY A 4 16.80 6.25 14.48
N VAL A 5 15.82 5.75 15.22
CA VAL A 5 14.94 4.66 14.75
C VAL A 5 13.69 5.25 14.09
N HIS A 6 13.69 5.30 12.76
CA HIS A 6 12.48 5.57 11.99
C HIS A 6 11.77 4.25 11.70
N GLU A 7 10.73 3.94 12.47
CA GLU A 7 9.85 2.78 12.19
C GLU A 7 9.15 2.91 10.82
N ASN A 8 9.00 4.14 10.35
CA ASN A 8 8.33 4.49 9.12
C ASN A 8 9.34 4.91 8.05
N ALA A 9 9.29 4.28 6.88
CA ALA A 9 9.97 4.79 5.71
C ALA A 9 9.33 6.13 5.31
N SER A 10 10.16 7.17 5.17
CA SER A 10 9.73 8.46 4.62
C SER A 10 9.50 8.31 3.13
N GLY A 11 8.26 8.52 2.68
CA GLY A 11 7.93 8.58 1.25
C GLY A 11 8.30 9.92 0.64
N GLU A 12 8.38 9.98 -0.68
CA GLU A 12 8.56 11.23 -1.44
C GLU A 12 7.18 11.82 -1.78
N GLY A 13 6.91 13.07 -1.36
CA GLY A 13 5.67 13.79 -1.68
C GLY A 13 5.18 14.72 -0.56
N GLU A 14 4.38 15.72 -0.92
CA GLU A 14 3.85 16.73 0.03
C GLU A 14 2.68 16.19 0.88
N HIS A 15 1.95 15.17 0.38
CA HIS A 15 0.76 14.59 1.02
C HIS A 15 0.78 13.06 1.00
N VAL A 16 1.81 12.45 1.60
CA VAL A 16 1.93 10.99 1.68
C VAL A 16 1.09 10.45 2.84
N LEU A 17 0.15 9.56 2.52
CA LEU A 17 -0.69 8.87 3.51
C LEU A 17 -0.17 7.46 3.81
N ARG A 18 -0.52 6.94 4.99
CA ARG A 18 -0.25 5.54 5.36
C ARG A 18 -1.36 4.64 4.84
N LEU A 19 -1.03 3.74 3.92
CA LEU A 19 -1.93 2.68 3.49
C LEU A 19 -1.84 1.47 4.45
N ILE A 20 -3.00 1.01 4.93
CA ILE A 20 -3.15 -0.24 5.67
C ILE A 20 -4.10 -1.12 4.87
N THR A 21 -3.72 -2.38 4.64
CA THR A 21 -4.59 -3.37 4.00
C THR A 21 -5.19 -4.28 5.07
N LEU A 22 -6.50 -4.48 4.99
CA LEU A 22 -7.24 -5.41 5.85
C LEU A 22 -7.76 -6.56 4.99
N ARG A 23 -7.72 -7.77 5.54
CA ARG A 23 -8.30 -8.96 4.89
C ARG A 23 -9.76 -9.11 5.31
N SER A 24 -10.65 -9.41 4.37
CA SER A 24 -12.05 -9.70 4.70
C SER A 24 -12.18 -11.02 5.47
N HIS A 25 -13.23 -11.13 6.28
CA HIS A 25 -13.46 -12.25 7.21
C HIS A 25 -13.59 -13.60 6.49
N ASP A 26 -14.09 -13.60 5.26
CA ASP A 26 -14.38 -14.81 4.46
C ASP A 26 -13.28 -15.14 3.43
N GLN A 27 -12.09 -14.56 3.60
CA GLN A 27 -10.89 -14.91 2.84
C GLN A 27 -9.84 -15.60 3.72
N TYR A 28 -9.49 -16.82 3.33
CA TYR A 28 -8.22 -17.44 3.76
C TYR A 28 -7.24 -17.39 2.59
N ASN A 29 -6.18 -16.59 2.75
CA ASN A 29 -5.17 -16.32 1.73
C ASN A 29 -5.78 -15.76 0.42
N THR A 30 -5.49 -16.36 -0.74
CA THR A 30 -6.00 -15.91 -2.05
C THR A 30 -7.31 -16.60 -2.46
N THR A 31 -7.84 -17.49 -1.63
CA THR A 31 -9.05 -18.25 -1.94
C THR A 31 -10.29 -17.52 -1.40
N ILE A 32 -11.22 -17.21 -2.31
CA ILE A 32 -12.51 -16.58 -2.00
C ILE A 32 -13.50 -17.70 -1.64
N TYR A 33 -14.04 -17.69 -0.42
CA TYR A 33 -14.99 -18.74 0.05
C TYR A 33 -16.45 -18.33 -0.05
N ALA A 34 -16.74 -17.02 -0.06
CA ALA A 34 -18.06 -16.47 -0.31
C ALA A 34 -17.95 -15.26 -1.25
N LEU A 35 -18.92 -15.11 -2.16
CA LEU A 35 -18.95 -13.98 -3.10
C LEU A 35 -19.57 -12.70 -2.47
N ASP A 36 -20.18 -12.82 -1.29
CA ASP A 36 -20.81 -11.72 -0.53
C ASP A 36 -19.77 -10.88 0.25
N ASP A 37 -18.80 -10.33 -0.48
CA ASP A 37 -17.80 -9.42 0.10
C ASP A 37 -18.25 -7.99 -0.15
N ARG A 38 -18.91 -7.40 0.85
CA ARG A 38 -19.48 -6.04 0.82
C ARG A 38 -18.40 -4.94 0.78
N TYR A 39 -17.12 -5.29 0.91
CA TYR A 39 -16.00 -4.35 0.96
C TYR A 39 -15.00 -4.56 -0.18
N ARG A 40 -15.43 -5.10 -1.32
CA ARG A 40 -14.60 -5.08 -2.54
C ARG A 40 -14.49 -3.65 -3.06
N ASP A 41 -13.28 -3.26 -3.42
CA ASP A 41 -12.97 -1.99 -4.09
C ASP A 41 -13.44 -0.74 -3.31
N VAL A 42 -13.38 -0.79 -1.98
CA VAL A 42 -13.64 0.37 -1.12
C VAL A 42 -12.38 0.82 -0.40
N LEU A 43 -12.18 2.14 -0.32
CA LEU A 43 -11.17 2.78 0.50
C LEU A 43 -11.87 3.49 1.66
N PHE A 44 -11.44 3.21 2.89
CA PHE A 44 -11.79 4.01 4.05
C PHE A 44 -10.73 5.07 4.25
N MET A 45 -11.14 6.33 4.34
CA MET A 45 -10.26 7.47 4.50
C MET A 45 -10.80 8.38 5.61
N ASN A 46 -9.89 9.04 6.34
CA ASN A 46 -10.27 10.04 7.32
C ASN A 46 -10.86 11.27 6.60
N GLU A 47 -11.91 11.88 7.16
CA GLU A 47 -12.63 13.00 6.55
C GLU A 47 -11.74 14.24 6.39
N ASP A 48 -10.86 14.54 7.34
CA ASP A 48 -9.95 15.68 7.27
C ASP A 48 -8.89 15.49 6.17
N ASP A 49 -8.42 14.26 5.96
CA ASP A 49 -7.48 13.92 4.89
C ASP A 49 -8.16 14.01 3.51
N MET A 50 -9.44 13.61 3.42
CA MET A 50 -10.25 13.78 2.20
C MET A 50 -10.40 15.26 1.87
N ALA A 51 -10.74 16.09 2.85
CA ALA A 51 -10.88 17.53 2.67
C ALA A 51 -9.55 18.19 2.23
N GLN A 52 -8.42 17.80 2.84
CA GLN A 52 -7.09 18.28 2.44
C GLN A 52 -6.72 17.85 1.01
N SER A 53 -7.21 16.69 0.58
CA SER A 53 -6.98 16.15 -0.77
C SER A 53 -8.03 16.60 -1.80
N GLY A 54 -9.04 17.37 -1.37
CA GLY A 54 -10.15 17.82 -2.21
C GLY A 54 -11.07 16.70 -2.72
N LEU A 55 -11.18 15.60 -1.96
CA LEU A 55 -11.99 14.42 -2.30
C LEU A 55 -13.35 14.44 -1.61
N GLU A 56 -14.37 13.92 -2.29
CA GLU A 56 -15.71 13.72 -1.76
C GLU A 56 -16.05 12.21 -1.64
N HIS A 57 -17.08 11.91 -0.85
CA HIS A 57 -17.53 10.52 -0.68
C HIS A 57 -18.04 9.94 -2.01
N GLY A 58 -17.50 8.77 -2.39
CA GLY A 58 -17.86 8.08 -3.62
C GLY A 58 -16.98 8.42 -4.81
N ASP A 59 -16.02 9.32 -4.65
CA ASP A 59 -15.02 9.59 -5.68
C ASP A 59 -14.20 8.35 -6.03
N ARG A 60 -13.88 8.22 -7.31
CA ARG A 60 -12.90 7.25 -7.79
C ARG A 60 -11.51 7.82 -7.59
N VAL A 61 -10.65 7.05 -6.95
CA VAL A 61 -9.29 7.44 -6.62
C VAL A 61 -8.30 6.44 -7.19
N ASP A 62 -7.14 6.94 -7.61
CA ASP A 62 -5.97 6.14 -7.92
C ASP A 62 -5.04 6.10 -6.70
N ILE A 63 -4.42 4.94 -6.45
CA ILE A 63 -3.51 4.74 -5.32
C ILE A 63 -2.13 4.40 -5.86
N GLU A 64 -1.15 5.22 -5.50
CA GLU A 64 0.25 5.02 -5.83
C GLU A 64 1.11 4.87 -4.57
N THR A 65 2.26 4.20 -4.70
CA THR A 65 3.22 4.10 -3.61
C THR A 65 4.23 5.25 -3.67
N ALA A 66 4.40 5.97 -2.57
CA ALA A 66 5.45 6.99 -2.41
C ALA A 66 6.84 6.38 -2.13
N LEU A 67 6.95 5.05 -2.10
CA LEU A 67 8.23 4.36 -1.93
C LEU A 67 8.91 4.18 -3.29
N PRO A 68 10.23 4.38 -3.38
CA PRO A 68 10.96 4.14 -4.60
C PRO A 68 10.82 2.67 -5.01
N ARG A 69 10.67 2.44 -6.32
CA ARG A 69 10.59 1.09 -6.86
C ARG A 69 11.84 0.31 -6.47
N GLN A 70 11.67 -0.76 -5.69
CA GLN A 70 12.78 -1.64 -5.36
C GLN A 70 13.36 -2.22 -6.65
N ARG A 71 14.61 -1.84 -6.98
CA ARG A 71 15.39 -2.53 -8.01
C ARG A 71 15.91 -3.81 -7.39
N SER A 72 15.38 -4.96 -7.81
CA SER A 72 15.91 -6.26 -7.42
C SER A 72 17.36 -6.37 -7.89
N ALA A 73 18.30 -6.35 -6.95
CA ALA A 73 19.71 -6.54 -7.23
C ALA A 73 20.02 -8.04 -7.28
N SER A 74 19.87 -8.69 -8.45
CA SER A 74 20.45 -10.02 -8.67
C SER A 74 20.39 -10.47 -10.13
N GLU A 75 21.32 -9.94 -10.95
CA GLU A 75 21.88 -10.69 -12.08
C GLU A 75 23.41 -10.56 -12.03
N ARG A 76 24.04 -11.25 -11.07
CA ARG A 76 25.43 -11.70 -11.23
C ARG A 76 25.39 -13.19 -11.51
N HIS A 77 25.15 -13.52 -12.78
CA HIS A 77 25.33 -14.87 -13.28
C HIS A 77 26.83 -15.17 -13.36
N HIS A 78 27.35 -15.86 -12.35
CA HIS A 78 28.63 -16.55 -12.42
C HIS A 78 28.60 -17.54 -13.60
N ARG A 79 29.45 -17.35 -14.61
CA ARG A 79 30.01 -18.48 -15.39
C ARG A 79 31.52 -18.46 -15.25
N GLY A 80 32.00 -19.30 -14.34
CA GLY A 80 33.31 -19.94 -14.48
C GLY A 80 33.11 -21.36 -15.00
N GLY A 81 34.10 -21.85 -15.77
CA GLY A 81 34.37 -23.27 -15.97
C GLY A 81 33.82 -23.88 -17.24
N VAL A 82 34.66 -23.98 -18.28
CA VAL A 82 35.18 -25.26 -18.77
C VAL A 82 36.63 -25.07 -19.20
#